data_AF-A0A3D5YEX8-F1
#
_entry.id   AF-A0A3D5YEX8-F1
#
_cell.length_a   1.000
_cell.length_b   1.000
_cell.length_c   1.000
_cell.angle_alpha   90.00
_cell.angle_beta   90.00
_cell.angle_gamma   90.00
#
_symmetry.space_group_name_H-M   'P 1'
#
loop_
_entity.id
_entity.type
_entity.pdbx_description
1 polymer ?
#
loop_
_entity_poly.entity_id
_entity_poly.type
_entity_poly.pdbx_seq_one_letter_code
_entity_poly.pdbx_strand_id
1 'polypeptide(L)'
;MTYDQSVNFFHLPTVANFTKGLEYTLYRKLPYPTNLPTSYNTPNADKDLTILGTTDYRGDNITFGIRKEDKFRHMYIMGKTGTGKSTLISNLIASDMQAGNGLCLLDPHGELVDTVLEYIPSHRINDVILFDVADSDFPIGFNLLQADTEEERNLVASGVVSTFKKLFGNSR
;
A
#
# COMPACT_ATOMS: atom_id res chain seq x y z
N MET A 1 -42.38 -33.83 -20.25
CA MET A 1 -42.07 -33.36 -18.88
C MET A 1 -42.33 -31.86 -18.88
N THR A 2 -43.42 -31.41 -18.28
CA THR A 2 -43.80 -29.99 -18.26
C THR A 2 -42.86 -29.21 -17.34
N TYR A 3 -42.66 -27.91 -17.59
CA TYR A 3 -41.78 -27.02 -16.80
C TYR A 3 -42.02 -27.16 -15.29
N ASP A 4 -43.28 -27.31 -14.88
CA ASP A 4 -43.69 -27.50 -13.48
C ASP A 4 -43.18 -28.82 -12.85
N GLN A 5 -42.99 -29.89 -13.63
CA GLN A 5 -42.48 -31.16 -13.11
C GLN A 5 -40.98 -31.12 -12.84
N SER A 6 -40.23 -30.30 -13.58
CA SER A 6 -38.78 -30.12 -13.42
C SER A 6 -38.42 -29.34 -12.14
N VAL A 7 -39.27 -28.38 -11.76
CA VAL A 7 -39.06 -27.50 -10.59
C VAL A 7 -39.28 -28.24 -9.27
N ASN A 8 -40.10 -29.29 -9.24
CA ASN A 8 -40.27 -30.13 -8.03
C ASN A 8 -39.14 -31.15 -7.81
N PHE A 9 -38.33 -31.45 -8.83
CA PHE A 9 -37.14 -32.31 -8.69
C PHE A 9 -35.89 -31.53 -8.27
N PHE A 10 -35.82 -30.24 -8.60
CA PHE A 10 -34.72 -29.35 -8.25
C PHE A 10 -35.25 -28.16 -7.45
N HIS A 11 -35.07 -28.19 -6.13
CA HIS A 11 -35.19 -26.98 -5.31
C HIS A 11 -33.99 -26.08 -5.59
N LEU A 12 -34.06 -25.33 -6.69
CA LEU A 12 -33.02 -24.37 -7.02
C LEU A 12 -32.97 -23.28 -5.93
N PRO A 13 -31.79 -22.97 -5.39
CA PRO A 13 -31.63 -21.91 -4.42
C PRO A 13 -32.06 -20.60 -5.06
N THR A 14 -33.11 -20.01 -4.51
CA THR A 14 -33.65 -18.72 -4.93
C THR A 14 -33.67 -17.80 -3.72
N VAL A 15 -33.91 -16.50 -3.92
CA VAL A 15 -34.01 -15.54 -2.81
C VAL A 15 -35.10 -15.93 -1.80
N ALA A 16 -36.14 -16.65 -2.25
CA ALA A 16 -37.22 -17.17 -1.42
C ALA A 16 -36.90 -18.53 -0.78
N ASN A 17 -36.07 -19.36 -1.41
CA ASN A 17 -35.63 -20.67 -0.91
C ASN A 17 -34.14 -20.63 -0.56
N PHE A 18 -33.86 -20.16 0.65
CA PHE A 18 -32.50 -20.04 1.18
C PHE A 18 -31.96 -21.41 1.59
N THR A 19 -30.90 -21.86 0.93
CA THR A 19 -30.21 -23.12 1.22
C THR A 19 -28.99 -22.83 2.08
N LYS A 20 -29.01 -23.33 3.31
CA LYS A 20 -27.88 -23.23 4.24
C LYS A 20 -26.65 -23.92 3.62
N GLY A 21 -25.57 -23.18 3.41
CA GLY A 21 -24.33 -23.69 2.79
C GLY A 21 -24.06 -23.17 1.37
N LEU A 22 -25.00 -22.43 0.75
CA LEU A 22 -24.72 -21.68 -0.48
C LEU A 22 -24.25 -20.25 -0.13
N GLU A 23 -23.17 -19.79 -0.77
CA GLU A 23 -22.79 -18.38 -0.70
C GLU A 23 -23.69 -17.55 -1.62
N TYR A 24 -24.44 -16.63 -1.03
CA TYR A 24 -25.28 -15.69 -1.75
C TYR A 24 -24.53 -14.37 -1.94
N THR A 25 -24.44 -13.89 -3.17
CA THR A 25 -23.82 -12.59 -3.46
C THR A 25 -24.90 -11.51 -3.52
N LEU A 26 -24.86 -10.54 -2.61
CA LEU A 26 -25.87 -9.47 -2.52
C LEU A 26 -25.75 -8.42 -3.66
N TYR A 27 -24.61 -8.39 -4.34
CA TYR A 27 -24.30 -7.46 -5.41
C TYR A 27 -23.48 -8.15 -6.49
N ARG A 28 -23.40 -7.55 -7.69
CA ARG A 28 -22.58 -8.10 -8.77
C ARG A 28 -21.09 -7.95 -8.43
N LYS A 29 -20.38 -9.08 -8.37
CA LYS A 29 -18.91 -9.13 -8.30
C LYS A 29 -18.32 -9.31 -9.69
N LEU A 30 -17.17 -8.68 -9.94
CA LEU A 30 -16.42 -8.83 -11.19
C LEU A 30 -15.35 -9.93 -11.02
N PRO A 31 -15.03 -10.67 -12.09
CA PRO A 31 -13.92 -11.63 -12.05
C PRO A 31 -12.59 -10.89 -11.83
N TYR A 32 -11.68 -11.52 -11.10
CA TYR A 32 -10.30 -11.05 -10.99
C TYR A 32 -9.54 -11.25 -12.33
N PRO A 33 -8.47 -10.47 -12.60
CA PRO A 33 -7.65 -10.63 -13.79
C PRO A 33 -7.01 -12.01 -13.90
N THR A 34 -6.83 -12.53 -15.11
CA THR A 34 -6.19 -13.85 -15.34
C THR A 34 -4.71 -13.86 -14.96
N ASN A 35 -4.05 -12.70 -14.97
CA ASN A 35 -2.65 -12.51 -14.61
C ASN A 35 -2.48 -11.97 -13.18
N LEU A 36 -3.42 -12.25 -12.28
CA LEU A 36 -3.37 -11.82 -10.88
C LEU A 36 -2.06 -12.30 -10.21
N PRO A 37 -1.23 -11.41 -9.65
CA PRO A 37 0.00 -11.81 -8.99
C PRO A 37 -0.29 -12.61 -7.70
N THR A 38 0.24 -13.83 -7.64
CA THR A 38 0.11 -14.76 -6.51
C THR A 38 1.49 -15.31 -6.16
N SER A 39 1.59 -15.97 -5.00
CA SER A 39 2.83 -16.65 -4.60
C SER A 39 3.26 -17.75 -5.58
N TYR A 40 2.30 -18.37 -6.29
CA TYR A 40 2.57 -19.43 -7.26
C TYR A 40 3.15 -18.92 -8.59
N ASN A 41 2.80 -17.70 -9.01
CA ASN A 41 3.19 -17.15 -10.32
C ASN A 41 4.14 -15.95 -10.24
N THR A 42 4.71 -15.70 -9.06
CA THR A 42 5.71 -14.65 -8.83
C THR A 42 7.02 -15.31 -8.40
N PRO A 43 8.10 -15.21 -9.18
CA PRO A 43 9.42 -15.68 -8.78
C PRO A 43 9.83 -15.05 -7.44
N ASN A 44 10.49 -15.81 -6.56
CA ASN A 44 10.93 -15.34 -5.23
C ASN A 44 9.84 -14.57 -4.47
N ALA A 45 8.62 -15.11 -4.42
CA ALA A 45 7.44 -14.44 -3.86
C ALA A 45 7.69 -13.83 -2.46
N ASP A 46 8.49 -14.48 -1.62
CA ASP A 46 8.84 -13.97 -0.28
C ASP A 46 9.51 -12.58 -0.28
N LYS A 47 10.19 -12.22 -1.37
CA LYS A 47 10.87 -10.92 -1.55
C LYS A 47 10.20 -10.02 -2.56
N ASP A 48 9.61 -10.60 -3.60
CA ASP A 48 9.16 -9.87 -4.78
C ASP A 48 7.63 -9.71 -4.84
N LEU A 49 6.88 -10.25 -3.87
CA LEU A 49 5.43 -10.09 -3.77
C LEU A 49 5.02 -9.50 -2.43
N THR A 50 4.41 -8.31 -2.46
CA THR A 50 3.75 -7.75 -1.28
C THR A 50 2.27 -8.13 -1.30
N ILE A 51 1.81 -8.91 -0.32
CA ILE A 51 0.42 -9.36 -0.22
C ILE A 51 -0.50 -8.16 0.04
N LEU A 52 -1.60 -8.09 -0.72
CA LEU A 52 -2.61 -7.02 -0.61
C LEU A 52 -3.93 -7.53 -0.04
N GLY A 53 -4.29 -8.78 -0.31
CA GLY A 53 -5.53 -9.36 0.17
C GLY A 53 -5.91 -10.65 -0.52
N THR A 54 -7.20 -11.00 -0.42
CA THR A 54 -7.80 -12.20 -1.02
C THR A 54 -8.91 -11.80 -1.98
N THR A 55 -9.06 -12.54 -3.08
CA THR A 55 -10.21 -12.40 -3.98
C THR A 55 -11.49 -12.85 -3.28
N ASP A 56 -12.64 -12.43 -3.80
CA ASP A 56 -13.96 -12.80 -3.27
C ASP A 56 -14.98 -13.15 -4.37
N TYR A 57 -14.50 -13.50 -5.57
CA TYR A 57 -15.33 -13.81 -6.73
C TYR A 57 -15.80 -15.27 -6.69
N ARG A 58 -17.12 -15.50 -6.60
CA ARG A 58 -17.74 -16.84 -6.60
C ARG A 58 -17.19 -17.82 -5.54
N GLY A 59 -16.76 -17.30 -4.40
CA GLY A 59 -16.17 -18.11 -3.32
C GLY A 59 -14.68 -18.42 -3.49
N ASP A 60 -14.05 -17.95 -4.57
CA ASP A 60 -12.61 -18.08 -4.76
C ASP A 60 -11.87 -17.13 -3.80
N ASN A 61 -11.08 -17.71 -2.88
CA ASN A 61 -10.28 -17.01 -1.88
C ASN A 61 -8.79 -17.03 -2.24
N ILE A 62 -8.45 -16.54 -3.43
CA ILE A 62 -7.06 -16.51 -3.92
C ILE A 62 -6.34 -15.35 -3.24
N THR A 63 -5.26 -15.65 -2.51
CA THR A 63 -4.38 -14.62 -1.95
C THR A 63 -3.55 -14.00 -3.07
N PHE A 64 -3.57 -12.67 -3.15
CA PHE A 64 -2.87 -11.92 -4.19
C PHE A 64 -2.11 -10.73 -3.63
N GLY A 65 -1.18 -10.23 -4.44
CA GLY A 65 -0.32 -9.12 -4.07
C GLY A 65 0.04 -8.21 -5.24
N ILE A 66 0.94 -7.27 -4.96
CA ILE A 66 1.61 -6.44 -5.95
C ILE A 66 3.07 -6.87 -6.06
N ARG A 67 3.56 -7.02 -7.29
CA ARG A 67 4.97 -7.38 -7.51
C ARG A 67 5.86 -6.18 -7.22
N LYS A 68 7.08 -6.45 -6.77
CA LYS A 68 8.11 -5.41 -6.55
C LYS A 68 8.31 -4.53 -7.79
N GLU A 69 8.35 -5.13 -8.98
CA GLU A 69 8.48 -4.39 -10.24
C GLU A 69 7.29 -3.47 -10.54
N ASP A 70 6.08 -3.87 -10.17
CA ASP A 70 4.87 -3.08 -10.38
C ASP A 70 4.86 -1.85 -9.45
N LYS A 71 5.42 -1.95 -8.24
CA LYS A 71 5.54 -0.82 -7.31
C LYS A 71 6.38 0.33 -7.86
N PHE A 72 7.33 0.06 -8.77
CA PHE A 72 8.13 1.11 -9.41
C PHE A 72 7.35 1.96 -10.42
N ARG A 73 6.13 1.55 -10.80
CA ARG A 73 5.25 2.31 -11.71
C ARG A 73 4.40 3.35 -11.00
N HIS A 74 4.71 3.62 -9.73
CA HIS A 74 3.94 4.45 -8.80
C HIS A 74 2.57 3.86 -8.45
N MET A 75 2.12 4.15 -7.22
CA MET A 75 0.82 3.71 -6.72
C MET A 75 -0.01 4.93 -6.35
N TYR A 76 -1.26 4.97 -6.82
CA TYR A 76 -2.23 5.96 -6.41
C TYR A 76 -3.27 5.31 -5.50
N ILE A 77 -3.25 5.68 -4.22
CA ILE A 77 -4.12 5.12 -3.19
C ILE A 77 -5.16 6.17 -2.80
N MET A 78 -6.44 5.85 -3.02
CA MET A 78 -7.57 6.74 -2.74
C MET A 78 -8.56 6.10 -1.78
N GLY A 79 -9.05 6.89 -0.82
CA GLY A 79 -10.02 6.45 0.17
C GLY A 79 -10.41 7.57 1.12
N LYS A 80 -11.66 7.53 1.61
CA LYS A 80 -12.12 8.46 2.66
C LYS A 80 -11.41 8.13 3.98
N THR A 81 -11.49 9.03 4.95
CA THR A 81 -11.03 8.74 6.32
C THR A 81 -11.73 7.48 6.84
N GLY A 82 -10.96 6.60 7.50
CA GLY A 82 -11.47 5.35 8.06
C GLY A 82 -11.61 4.18 7.08
N THR A 83 -11.25 4.32 5.80
CA THR A 83 -11.32 3.20 4.83
C THR A 83 -10.07 2.32 4.78
N GLY A 84 -9.14 2.47 5.74
CA GLY A 84 -7.93 1.65 5.81
C GLY A 84 -6.75 2.10 4.94
N LYS A 85 -6.73 3.35 4.47
CA LYS A 85 -5.60 3.89 3.67
C LYS A 85 -4.26 3.76 4.41
N SER A 86 -4.21 4.25 5.66
CA SER A 86 -2.99 4.20 6.48
C SER A 86 -2.58 2.76 6.78
N THR A 87 -3.56 1.89 7.05
CA THR A 87 -3.33 0.44 7.22
C THR A 87 -2.71 -0.21 5.99
N LEU A 88 -3.24 0.08 4.80
CA LEU A 88 -2.68 -0.41 3.55
C LEU A 88 -1.23 0.04 3.38
N ILE A 89 -0.94 1.32 3.61
CA ILE A 89 0.42 1.87 3.50
C ILE A 89 1.35 1.22 4.54
N SER A 90 0.92 1.07 5.80
CA SER A 90 1.72 0.42 6.84
C SER A 90 2.05 -1.03 6.50
N ASN A 91 1.12 -1.78 5.89
CA ASN A 91 1.35 -3.16 5.46
C ASN A 91 2.34 -3.23 4.29
N LEU A 92 2.25 -2.30 3.32
CA LEU A 92 3.22 -2.20 2.23
C LEU A 92 4.63 -1.95 2.77
N ILE A 93 4.76 -0.98 3.67
CA ILE A 93 6.02 -0.60 4.33
C ILE A 93 6.57 -1.78 5.13
N ALA A 94 5.76 -2.42 5.97
CA ALA A 94 6.19 -3.58 6.76
C ALA A 94 6.68 -4.73 5.86
N SER A 95 5.98 -5.03 4.76
CA SER A 95 6.41 -6.02 3.78
C SER A 95 7.77 -5.65 3.16
N ASP A 96 7.98 -4.38 2.81
CA ASP A 96 9.26 -3.93 2.27
C ASP A 96 10.39 -4.00 3.30
N MET A 97 10.14 -3.62 4.57
CA MET A 97 11.12 -3.73 5.65
C MET A 97 11.57 -5.17 5.86
N GLN A 98 10.61 -6.12 5.90
CA GLN A 98 10.88 -7.55 6.07
C GLN A 98 11.62 -8.17 4.87
N ALA A 99 11.33 -7.69 3.65
CA ALA A 99 12.04 -8.10 2.44
C ALA A 99 13.47 -7.51 2.33
N GLY A 100 13.87 -6.65 3.28
CA GLY A 100 15.17 -5.97 3.28
C GLY A 100 15.26 -4.79 2.31
N ASN A 101 14.12 -4.27 1.83
CA ASN A 101 14.08 -3.09 0.98
C ASN A 101 14.19 -1.81 1.83
N GLY A 102 14.79 -0.75 1.28
CA GLY A 102 14.78 0.59 1.86
C GLY A 102 13.52 1.35 1.48
N LEU A 103 13.08 2.28 2.33
CA LEU A 103 11.94 3.15 2.08
C LEU A 103 12.12 4.51 2.76
N CYS A 104 11.37 5.51 2.31
CA CYS A 104 11.24 6.81 2.95
C CYS A 104 9.76 7.10 3.14
N LEU A 105 9.37 7.42 4.37
CA LEU A 105 8.01 7.80 4.74
C LEU A 105 7.99 9.29 5.08
N LEU A 106 7.13 10.04 4.39
CA LEU A 106 6.87 11.44 4.64
C LEU A 106 5.43 11.56 5.15
N ASP A 107 5.26 11.85 6.44
CA ASP A 107 3.96 12.01 7.07
C ASP A 107 3.90 13.34 7.82
N PRO A 108 3.09 14.32 7.37
CA PRO A 108 2.95 15.60 8.06
C PRO A 108 2.16 15.50 9.37
N HIS A 109 1.47 14.37 9.63
CA HIS A 109 0.63 14.20 10.83
C HIS A 109 1.28 13.34 11.92
N GLY A 110 2.23 12.47 11.58
CA GLY A 110 3.00 11.64 12.51
C GLY A 110 2.37 10.29 12.86
N GLU A 111 1.03 10.17 12.83
CA GLU A 111 0.31 8.95 13.23
C GLU A 111 0.75 7.68 12.46
N LEU A 112 1.07 7.82 11.17
CA LEU A 112 1.52 6.69 10.36
C LEU A 112 2.98 6.33 10.66
N VAL A 113 3.82 7.32 11.00
CA VAL A 113 5.21 7.09 11.42
C VAL A 113 5.22 6.26 12.69
N ASP A 114 4.46 6.65 13.71
CA ASP A 114 4.36 5.92 14.98
C ASP A 114 3.97 4.47 14.76
N THR A 115 2.95 4.25 13.92
CA THR A 115 2.48 2.90 13.54
C THR A 115 3.60 2.09 12.89
N VAL A 116 4.36 2.69 11.96
CA VAL A 116 5.42 1.99 11.21
C VAL A 116 6.61 1.64 12.10
N LEU A 117 6.95 2.50 13.08
CA LEU A 117 8.06 2.26 14.00
C LEU A 117 7.88 0.95 14.78
N GLU A 118 6.64 0.56 15.10
CA GLU A 118 6.32 -0.71 15.77
C GLU A 118 6.64 -1.96 14.93
N TYR A 119 6.70 -1.83 13.60
CA TYR A 119 6.94 -2.95 12.67
C TYR A 119 8.41 -3.10 12.26
N ILE A 120 9.31 -2.23 12.75
CA ILE A 120 10.73 -2.31 12.43
C ILE A 120 11.31 -3.62 12.96
N PRO A 121 11.88 -4.48 12.10
CA PRO A 121 12.50 -5.70 12.57
C PRO A 121 13.76 -5.38 13.37
N SER A 122 13.99 -6.13 14.45
CA SER A 122 15.07 -5.87 15.42
C SER A 122 16.46 -5.74 14.79
N HIS A 123 16.74 -6.48 13.73
CA HIS A 123 18.01 -6.46 13.02
C HIS A 123 18.23 -5.19 12.18
N ARG A 124 17.20 -4.33 12.00
CA ARG A 124 17.26 -3.07 11.23
C ARG A 124 17.06 -1.82 12.07
N ILE A 125 16.96 -1.93 13.40
CA ILE A 125 16.77 -0.77 14.28
C ILE A 125 17.87 0.29 14.03
N ASN A 126 19.11 -0.14 13.81
CA ASN A 126 20.24 0.76 13.56
C ASN A 126 20.26 1.37 12.15
N ASP A 127 19.38 0.92 11.24
CA ASP A 127 19.25 1.46 9.87
C ASP A 127 18.24 2.62 9.81
N VAL A 128 17.53 2.89 10.92
CA VAL A 128 16.37 3.78 10.95
C VAL A 128 16.78 5.19 11.32
N ILE A 129 16.36 6.14 10.50
CA ILE A 129 16.54 7.58 10.74
C ILE A 129 15.15 8.17 10.92
N LEU A 130 14.83 8.56 12.16
CA LEU A 130 13.61 9.30 12.47
C LEU A 130 13.91 10.79 12.38
N PHE A 131 13.44 11.44 11.31
CA PHE A 131 13.64 12.87 11.11
C PHE A 131 12.37 13.65 11.44
N ASP A 132 12.28 14.09 12.69
CA ASP A 132 11.24 15.02 13.15
C ASP A 132 11.83 16.43 13.27
N VAL A 133 11.26 17.38 12.53
CA VAL A 133 11.67 18.79 12.53
C VAL A 133 11.18 19.53 13.78
N ALA A 134 10.16 18.99 14.47
CA ALA A 134 9.63 19.55 15.70
C ALA A 134 10.37 19.05 16.97
N ASP A 135 11.20 18.02 16.85
CA ASP A 135 11.97 17.46 17.97
C ASP A 135 13.15 18.37 18.33
N SER A 136 13.06 19.05 19.48
CA SER A 136 14.13 19.88 20.02
C SER A 136 15.12 19.13 20.92
N ASP A 137 14.76 17.94 21.39
CA ASP A 137 15.59 17.15 22.31
C ASP A 137 16.62 16.31 21.53
N PHE A 138 16.22 15.78 20.36
CA PHE A 138 17.08 14.96 19.48
C PHE A 138 17.07 15.44 18.02
N PRO A 139 17.45 16.70 17.74
CA PRO A 139 17.40 17.23 16.38
C PRO A 139 18.44 16.56 15.46
N ILE A 140 18.02 16.19 14.25
CA ILE A 140 18.94 15.75 13.20
C ILE A 140 19.43 16.97 12.42
N GLY A 141 20.75 17.17 12.42
CA GLY A 141 21.39 18.21 11.63
C GLY A 141 21.24 17.93 10.13
N PHE A 142 20.62 18.87 9.41
CA PHE A 142 20.45 18.78 7.96
C PHE A 142 20.90 20.08 7.31
N ASN A 143 21.98 20.02 6.52
CA ASN A 143 22.48 21.17 5.77
C ASN A 143 21.96 21.12 4.33
N LEU A 144 20.92 21.93 4.06
CA LEU A 144 20.36 22.12 2.73
C LEU A 144 21.36 22.60 1.67
N LEU A 145 22.49 23.20 2.09
CA LEU A 145 23.53 23.73 1.21
C LEU A 145 24.74 22.80 1.08
N GLN A 146 24.67 21.59 1.63
CA GLN A 146 25.73 20.61 1.51
C GLN A 146 25.91 20.20 0.03
N ALA A 147 27.15 20.32 -0.45
CA ALA A 147 27.55 19.95 -1.80
C ALA A 147 29.05 19.62 -1.80
N ASP A 148 29.44 18.56 -2.51
CA ASP A 148 30.83 18.11 -2.58
C ASP A 148 31.54 18.70 -3.81
N THR A 149 30.78 19.08 -4.84
CA THR A 149 31.30 19.69 -6.07
C THR A 149 30.74 21.10 -6.32
N GLU A 150 31.43 21.88 -7.17
CA GLU A 150 30.97 23.22 -7.57
C GLU A 150 29.68 23.16 -8.42
N GLU A 151 29.53 22.14 -9.25
CA GLU A 151 28.31 21.88 -10.03
C GLU A 151 27.12 21.58 -9.11
N GLU A 152 27.29 20.70 -8.13
CA GLU A 152 26.28 20.41 -7.11
C GLU A 152 25.90 21.67 -6.34
N ARG A 153 26.87 22.50 -5.96
CA ARG A 153 26.61 23.74 -5.21
C ARG A 153 25.65 24.67 -5.97
N ASN A 154 25.85 24.83 -7.27
CA ASN A 154 24.98 25.64 -8.12
C ASN A 154 23.57 25.04 -8.25
N LEU A 155 23.46 23.72 -8.39
CA LEU A 155 22.18 23.00 -8.45
C LEU A 155 21.40 23.12 -7.12
N VAL A 156 22.07 22.88 -6.00
CA VAL A 156 21.52 22.97 -4.65
C VAL A 156 21.05 24.40 -4.36
N ALA A 157 21.88 25.41 -4.61
CA ALA A 157 21.50 26.81 -4.42
C ALA A 157 20.28 27.19 -5.28
N SER A 158 20.27 26.79 -6.55
CA SER A 158 19.13 27.03 -7.45
C SER A 158 17.85 26.34 -6.97
N GLY A 159 17.96 25.11 -6.46
CA GLY A 159 16.85 24.35 -5.89
C GLY A 159 16.28 25.02 -4.65
N VAL A 160 17.12 25.44 -3.71
CA VAL A 160 16.72 26.17 -2.50
C VAL A 160 16.00 27.47 -2.87
N VAL A 161 16.56 28.27 -3.78
CA VAL A 161 15.93 29.51 -4.26
C VAL A 161 14.58 29.24 -4.94
N SER A 162 14.49 28.19 -5.75
CA SER A 162 13.24 27.78 -6.43
C SER A 162 12.16 27.39 -5.42
N THR A 163 12.52 26.62 -4.39
CA THR A 163 11.62 26.23 -3.30
C THR A 163 11.11 27.46 -2.55
N PHE A 164 11.99 28.38 -2.16
CA PHE A 164 11.57 29.63 -1.50
C PHE A 164 10.67 30.50 -2.38
N LYS A 165 10.98 30.61 -3.67
CA LYS A 165 10.10 31.32 -4.63
C LYS A 165 8.72 30.68 -4.74
N LYS A 166 8.60 29.35 -4.69
CA LYS A 166 7.30 28.67 -4.70
C LYS A 166 6.52 28.87 -3.41
N LEU A 167 7.20 28.84 -2.26
CA LEU A 167 6.59 29.05 -0.95
C LEU A 167 6.11 30.49 -0.76
N PHE A 168 6.92 31.48 -1.16
CA PHE A 168 6.69 32.90 -0.90
C PHE A 168 6.29 33.72 -2.12
N GLY A 169 6.20 33.12 -3.31
CA GLY A 169 5.89 33.83 -4.55
C GLY A 169 4.50 34.46 -4.57
N ASN A 170 3.61 34.04 -3.66
CA ASN A 170 2.28 34.61 -3.45
C ASN A 170 2.15 35.36 -2.10
N SER A 171 3.24 35.51 -1.34
CA SER A 171 3.24 36.33 -0.13
C SER A 171 3.26 37.80 -0.53
N ARG A 172 2.20 38.53 -0.14
CA ARG A 172 2.07 39.98 -0.36
C ARG A 172 3.04 40.77 0.51
#